data_AF-A0A358SSJ7-F1
#
_entry.id   AF-A0A358SSJ7-F1
#
_cell.length_a   1.000
_cell.length_b   1.000
_cell.length_c   1.000
_cell.angle_alpha   90.00
_cell.angle_beta   90.00
_cell.angle_gamma   90.00
#
_symmetry.space_group_name_H-M   'P 1'
#
loop_
_entity.id
_entity.type
_entity.pdbx_description
1 polymer ?
#
loop_
_entity_poly.entity_id
_entity_poly.type
_entity_poly.pdbx_seq_one_letter_code
_entity_poly.pdbx_strand_id
1 'polypeptide(L)'
;INFWLLRSTSKDRVMPRLRRLIEVEVGIGITVILTAASLTSQPPAVDQPNDTVTFHQIMQRMKPTLPRLTYPQVADASISASGREATVSDVPNKLPVAYNADGEPLPPQRIAWAMESESNHHWMGLVVLAMGLLALLARTGKAGWAEYWPLLLVGIAIFIFVQADTECWPVGAKGFWACWANPEAFQHRLAALVCVAFAVFELRVRRRKWENDRMALIFPLMVATGGVVLLTHSHAITNVKENLLVELTHVSMGLLAVFASWARWLELRLPVGDRKIPSWIWPVCFALIGVGLLNYREV
;
A
#
# COMPACT_ATOMS: atom_id res chain seq x y z
N ILE A 1 11.38 16.52 -20.42
CA ILE A 1 12.07 16.84 -19.14
C ILE A 1 13.60 16.64 -19.24
N ASN A 2 14.10 15.57 -19.88
CA ASN A 2 15.54 15.31 -19.99
C ASN A 2 16.38 16.40 -20.67
N PHE A 3 15.91 17.01 -21.76
CA PHE A 3 16.70 17.98 -22.52
C PHE A 3 17.15 19.19 -21.69
N TRP A 4 16.27 19.74 -20.86
CA TRP A 4 16.57 20.90 -20.01
C TRP A 4 17.54 20.58 -18.87
N LEU A 5 17.46 19.38 -18.29
CA LEU A 5 18.37 18.91 -17.25
C LEU A 5 19.77 18.57 -17.79
N LEU A 6 19.87 18.19 -19.06
CA LEU A 6 21.14 17.87 -19.71
C LEU A 6 21.85 19.11 -20.26
N ARG A 7 21.11 20.18 -20.61
CA ARG A 7 21.66 21.40 -21.22
C ARG A 7 22.67 22.16 -20.34
N SER A 8 22.51 22.10 -19.02
CA SER A 8 23.42 22.73 -18.05
C SER A 8 24.52 21.79 -17.53
N THR A 9 24.57 20.55 -18.02
CA THR A 9 25.51 19.53 -17.52
C THR A 9 26.79 19.53 -18.36
N SER A 10 27.96 19.51 -17.71
CA SER A 10 29.27 19.44 -18.38
C SER A 10 29.41 18.13 -19.17
N LYS A 11 30.15 18.17 -20.30
CA LYS A 11 30.25 17.05 -21.27
C LYS A 11 30.63 15.70 -20.63
N ASP A 12 31.50 15.72 -19.63
CA ASP A 12 31.95 14.57 -18.84
C ASP A 12 30.85 13.95 -17.95
N ARG A 13 29.83 14.72 -17.60
CA ARG A 13 28.73 14.30 -16.71
C ARG A 13 27.43 13.99 -17.45
N VAL A 14 27.32 14.32 -18.74
CA VAL A 14 26.13 14.08 -19.57
C VAL A 14 25.79 12.59 -19.64
N MET A 15 26.75 11.74 -19.99
CA MET A 15 26.48 10.31 -20.23
C MET A 15 26.05 9.56 -18.95
N PRO A 16 26.72 9.71 -17.80
CA PRO A 16 26.27 9.09 -16.54
C PRO A 16 24.90 9.60 -16.08
N ARG A 17 24.60 10.88 -16.29
CA ARG A 17 23.30 11.48 -15.94
C ARG A 17 22.19 10.94 -16.83
N LEU A 18 22.43 10.91 -18.15
CA LEU A 18 21.49 10.36 -19.13
C LEU A 18 21.16 8.91 -18.80
N ARG A 19 22.16 8.07 -18.50
CA ARG A 19 21.95 6.67 -18.09
C ARG A 19 20.99 6.53 -16.90
N ARG A 20 21.17 7.35 -15.86
CA ARG A 20 20.32 7.30 -14.65
C ARG A 20 18.89 7.76 -14.90
N LEU A 21 18.70 8.70 -15.83
CA LEU A 21 17.37 9.14 -16.26
C LEU A 21 16.68 8.06 -17.10
N ILE A 22 17.41 7.43 -18.03
CA ILE A 22 16.90 6.30 -18.82
C ILE A 22 16.49 5.12 -17.91
N GLU A 23 17.28 4.80 -16.89
CA GLU A 23 16.93 3.75 -15.90
C GLU A 23 15.54 4.01 -15.28
N VAL A 24 15.24 5.26 -14.93
CA VAL A 24 13.95 5.66 -14.36
C VAL A 24 12.84 5.72 -15.40
N GLU A 25 13.12 6.21 -16.61
CA GLU A 25 12.13 6.23 -17.69
C GLU A 25 11.69 4.83 -18.11
N VAL A 26 12.63 3.87 -18.20
CA VAL A 26 12.32 2.46 -18.44
C VAL A 26 11.47 1.90 -17.31
N GLY A 27 11.85 2.17 -16.06
CA GLY A 27 11.11 1.75 -14.89
C GLY A 27 9.67 2.27 -14.81
N ILE A 28 9.49 3.57 -15.08
CA ILE A 28 8.19 4.21 -15.19
C ILE A 28 7.41 3.61 -16.37
N GLY A 29 8.04 3.43 -17.53
CA GLY A 29 7.42 2.84 -18.72
C GLY A 29 6.86 1.44 -18.45
N ILE A 30 7.64 0.57 -17.80
CA ILE A 30 7.18 -0.77 -17.38
C ILE A 30 5.98 -0.63 -16.44
N THR A 31 6.05 0.27 -15.46
CA THR A 31 4.94 0.46 -14.51
C THR A 31 3.68 0.92 -15.23
N VAL A 32 3.79 1.89 -16.14
CA VAL A 32 2.64 2.40 -16.92
C VAL A 32 1.99 1.28 -17.73
N ILE A 33 2.79 0.40 -18.35
CA ILE A 33 2.26 -0.75 -19.09
C ILE A 33 1.51 -1.71 -18.15
N LEU A 34 2.08 -2.02 -16.98
CA LEU A 34 1.44 -2.91 -16.01
C LEU A 34 0.17 -2.30 -15.40
N THR A 35 0.18 -1.01 -15.06
CA THR A 35 -1.01 -0.27 -14.60
C THR A 35 -2.10 -0.26 -15.67
N ALA A 36 -1.73 0.03 -16.91
CA ALA A 36 -2.68 0.02 -18.02
C ALA A 36 -3.27 -1.38 -18.20
N ALA A 37 -2.44 -2.42 -18.23
CA ALA A 37 -2.88 -3.80 -18.33
C ALA A 37 -3.87 -4.17 -17.21
N SER A 38 -3.55 -3.84 -15.95
CA SER A 38 -4.46 -4.10 -14.82
C SER A 38 -5.79 -3.38 -14.98
N LEU A 39 -5.76 -2.05 -15.17
CA LEU A 39 -6.97 -1.24 -15.30
C LEU A 39 -7.85 -1.63 -16.50
N THR A 40 -7.25 -2.10 -17.60
CA THR A 40 -8.01 -2.55 -18.79
C THR A 40 -8.44 -4.01 -18.73
N SER A 41 -7.91 -4.78 -17.76
CA SER A 41 -8.30 -6.18 -17.55
C SER A 41 -9.51 -6.33 -16.61
N GLN A 42 -9.92 -5.23 -15.98
CA GLN A 42 -11.07 -5.19 -15.08
C GLN A 42 -12.23 -4.39 -15.69
N PRO A 43 -13.48 -4.68 -15.30
CA PRO A 43 -14.62 -3.87 -15.69
C PRO A 43 -14.50 -2.42 -15.14
N PRO A 44 -15.15 -1.43 -15.79
CA PRO A 44 -16.18 -1.60 -16.80
C PRO A 44 -15.60 -1.88 -18.18
N ALA A 45 -16.01 -3.01 -18.75
CA ALA A 45 -15.69 -3.39 -20.11
C ALA A 45 -16.87 -3.06 -21.03
N VAL A 46 -16.61 -2.90 -22.34
CA VAL A 46 -17.66 -2.57 -23.34
C VAL A 46 -18.82 -3.58 -23.33
N ASP A 47 -18.54 -4.83 -22.94
CA ASP A 47 -19.48 -5.93 -22.83
C ASP A 47 -20.18 -6.03 -21.45
N GLN A 48 -19.84 -5.17 -20.49
CA GLN A 48 -20.46 -5.10 -19.15
C GLN A 48 -21.07 -3.71 -18.86
N PRO A 49 -22.10 -3.27 -19.60
CA PRO A 49 -22.64 -1.92 -19.51
C PRO A 49 -23.28 -1.61 -18.13
N ASN A 50 -23.72 -2.64 -17.41
CA ASN A 50 -24.41 -2.50 -16.12
C ASN A 50 -23.46 -2.48 -14.92
N ASP A 51 -22.17 -2.78 -15.12
CA ASP A 51 -21.15 -2.87 -14.06
C ASP A 51 -20.27 -1.61 -13.97
N THR A 52 -20.82 -0.47 -14.39
CA THR A 52 -20.17 0.84 -14.30
C THR A 52 -20.45 1.52 -12.96
N VAL A 53 -19.43 2.16 -12.40
CA VAL A 53 -19.57 3.04 -11.21
C VAL A 53 -19.89 4.46 -11.66
N THR A 54 -20.89 5.06 -11.02
CA THR A 54 -21.25 6.46 -11.22
C THR A 54 -20.27 7.39 -10.51
N PHE A 55 -20.13 8.63 -11.00
CA PHE A 55 -19.35 9.66 -10.31
C PHE A 55 -19.84 9.89 -8.87
N HIS A 56 -21.14 9.79 -8.62
CA HIS A 56 -21.72 9.91 -7.30
C HIS A 56 -21.23 8.79 -6.36
N GLN A 57 -21.24 7.53 -6.80
CA GLN A 57 -20.71 6.39 -6.01
C GLN A 57 -19.22 6.55 -5.71
N ILE A 58 -18.42 7.01 -6.69
CA ILE A 58 -17.00 7.33 -6.47
C ILE A 58 -16.86 8.40 -5.38
N MET A 59 -17.65 9.48 -5.47
CA MET A 59 -17.53 10.58 -4.52
C MET A 59 -18.06 10.23 -3.13
N GLN A 60 -19.06 9.34 -3.03
CA GLN A 60 -19.47 8.75 -1.76
C GLN A 60 -18.36 7.90 -1.15
N ARG A 61 -17.70 7.04 -1.95
CA ARG A 61 -16.59 6.20 -1.49
C ARG A 61 -15.37 7.02 -1.05
N MET A 62 -15.05 8.09 -1.78
CA MET A 62 -13.88 8.94 -1.52
C MET A 62 -14.12 9.99 -0.43
N LYS A 63 -15.36 10.16 0.05
CA LYS A 63 -15.72 11.15 1.06
C LYS A 63 -14.94 10.88 2.37
N PRO A 64 -14.14 11.85 2.87
CA PRO A 64 -13.41 11.65 4.10
C PRO A 64 -14.31 11.39 5.30
N THR A 65 -13.94 10.40 6.09
CA THR A 65 -14.56 10.04 7.36
C THR A 65 -13.49 9.89 8.43
N LEU A 66 -13.90 9.86 9.70
CA LEU A 66 -12.94 9.61 10.77
C LEU A 66 -12.41 8.16 10.65
N PRO A 67 -11.09 7.96 10.78
CA PRO A 67 -10.50 6.63 10.68
C PRO A 67 -11.06 5.73 11.78
N ARG A 68 -11.45 4.52 11.39
CA ARG A 68 -11.84 3.45 12.30
C ARG A 68 -10.58 2.79 12.85
N LEU A 69 -10.30 2.99 14.13
CA LEU A 69 -9.15 2.38 14.83
C LEU A 69 -9.58 1.29 15.83
N THR A 70 -10.85 0.87 15.73
CA THR A 70 -11.45 -0.12 16.61
C THR A 70 -11.96 -1.30 15.80
N TYR A 71 -11.70 -2.50 16.30
CA TYR A 71 -12.16 -3.73 15.68
C TYR A 71 -13.56 -4.08 16.18
N PRO A 72 -14.49 -4.49 15.30
CA PRO A 72 -15.68 -5.18 15.76
C PRO A 72 -15.20 -6.46 16.46
N GLN A 73 -15.63 -6.72 17.70
CA GLN A 73 -15.42 -8.02 18.30
C GLN A 73 -16.24 -9.02 17.50
N VAL A 74 -15.59 -9.82 16.66
CA VAL A 74 -16.21 -11.04 16.14
C VAL A 74 -16.29 -12.00 17.32
N ALA A 75 -17.37 -11.89 18.09
CA ALA A 75 -17.77 -12.90 19.04
C ALA A 75 -18.23 -14.13 18.25
N ASP A 76 -17.25 -14.87 17.71
CA ASP A 76 -17.15 -16.32 17.77
C ASP A 76 -16.16 -16.83 16.72
N ALA A 77 -14.92 -17.01 17.17
CA ALA A 77 -13.93 -17.87 16.53
C ALA A 77 -14.47 -19.30 16.27
N SER A 78 -15.53 -19.72 16.98
CA SER A 78 -16.22 -21.01 16.82
C SER A 78 -17.06 -21.12 15.54
N ILE A 79 -17.65 -20.03 15.03
CA ILE A 79 -18.48 -20.06 13.81
C ILE A 79 -17.59 -20.28 12.59
N SER A 80 -16.48 -19.54 12.47
CA SER A 80 -15.50 -19.73 11.39
C SER A 80 -14.77 -21.09 11.47
N ALA A 81 -14.56 -21.64 12.67
CA ALA A 81 -13.98 -22.98 12.84
C ALA A 81 -14.89 -24.13 12.38
N SER A 82 -16.21 -23.90 12.32
CA SER A 82 -17.20 -24.93 11.97
C SER A 82 -17.44 -25.10 10.46
N GLY A 83 -16.84 -24.24 9.62
CA GLY A 83 -17.11 -24.21 8.18
C GLY A 83 -18.53 -23.77 7.82
N ARG A 84 -19.26 -23.20 8.77
CA ARG A 84 -20.65 -22.74 8.61
C ARG A 84 -20.66 -21.23 8.37
N GLU A 85 -21.44 -20.78 7.39
CA GLU A 85 -21.71 -19.34 7.20
C GLU A 85 -22.45 -18.82 8.44
N ALA A 86 -21.98 -17.68 8.97
CA ALA A 86 -22.63 -17.03 10.11
C ALA A 86 -24.02 -16.54 9.69
N THR A 87 -25.07 -16.98 10.37
CA THR A 87 -26.43 -16.48 10.14
C THR A 87 -26.61 -15.13 10.82
N VAL A 88 -27.65 -14.37 10.42
CA VAL A 88 -27.99 -13.05 11.01
C VAL A 88 -28.16 -13.13 12.53
N SER A 89 -28.47 -14.30 13.07
CA SER A 89 -28.62 -14.58 14.51
C SER A 89 -27.29 -14.70 15.26
N ASP A 90 -26.21 -15.05 14.55
CA ASP A 90 -24.91 -15.39 15.15
C ASP A 90 -23.99 -14.17 15.29
N VAL A 91 -24.39 -13.03 14.70
CA VAL A 91 -23.64 -11.78 14.80
C VAL A 91 -24.28 -10.91 15.88
N PRO A 92 -23.49 -10.33 16.81
CA PRO A 92 -24.03 -9.41 17.79
C PRO A 92 -24.87 -8.33 17.10
N ASN A 93 -26.00 -7.99 17.69
CA ASN A 93 -27.04 -7.04 17.24
C ASN A 93 -26.53 -5.57 17.13
N LYS A 94 -25.29 -5.36 16.69
CA LYS A 94 -24.50 -4.13 16.70
C LYS A 94 -23.78 -3.84 15.38
N LEU A 95 -23.76 -4.77 14.41
CA LEU A 95 -23.23 -4.43 13.08
C LEU A 95 -24.20 -3.48 12.36
N PRO A 96 -23.70 -2.44 11.68
CA PRO A 96 -24.55 -1.58 10.87
C PRO A 96 -25.15 -2.37 9.71
N VAL A 97 -26.32 -1.95 9.23
CA VAL A 97 -26.83 -2.40 7.93
C VAL A 97 -25.99 -1.70 6.85
N ALA A 98 -25.38 -2.48 5.96
CA ALA A 98 -24.61 -1.99 4.84
C ALA A 98 -25.10 -2.62 3.54
N TYR A 99 -24.91 -1.90 2.44
CA TYR A 99 -25.34 -2.30 1.10
C TYR A 99 -24.13 -2.25 0.16
N ASN A 100 -24.11 -3.09 -0.86
CA ASN A 100 -23.15 -2.94 -1.93
C ASN A 100 -23.52 -1.75 -2.83
N ALA A 101 -22.66 -1.47 -3.82
CA ALA A 101 -22.85 -0.44 -4.82
C ALA A 101 -24.16 -0.59 -5.64
N ASP A 102 -24.75 -1.78 -5.70
CA ASP A 102 -26.04 -2.04 -6.37
C ASP A 102 -27.26 -1.84 -5.44
N GLY A 103 -27.03 -1.54 -4.17
CA GLY A 103 -28.11 -1.38 -3.18
C GLY A 103 -28.61 -2.70 -2.58
N GLU A 104 -27.90 -3.81 -2.80
CA GLU A 104 -28.20 -5.11 -2.19
C GLU A 104 -27.60 -5.20 -0.78
N PRO A 105 -28.34 -5.71 0.21
CA PRO A 105 -27.86 -5.81 1.58
C PRO A 105 -26.68 -6.78 1.68
N LEU A 106 -25.63 -6.37 2.41
CA LEU A 106 -24.47 -7.23 2.65
C LEU A 106 -24.74 -8.23 3.79
N PRO A 107 -24.25 -9.48 3.68
CA PRO A 107 -24.33 -10.43 4.77
C PRO A 107 -23.50 -9.94 5.97
N PRO A 108 -23.92 -10.19 7.22
CA PRO A 108 -23.24 -9.70 8.42
C PRO A 108 -21.74 -10.03 8.48
N GLN A 109 -21.36 -11.22 8.02
CA GLN A 109 -19.96 -11.65 7.96
C GLN A 109 -19.11 -10.76 7.04
N ARG A 110 -19.62 -10.39 5.85
CA ARG A 110 -18.92 -9.46 4.95
C ARG A 110 -18.78 -8.08 5.59
N ILE A 111 -19.80 -7.61 6.30
CA ILE A 111 -19.73 -6.31 7.00
C ILE A 111 -18.63 -6.33 8.06
N ALA A 112 -18.52 -7.43 8.83
CA ALA A 112 -17.46 -7.59 9.81
C ALA A 112 -16.07 -7.57 9.18
N TRP A 113 -15.86 -8.33 8.09
CA TRP A 113 -14.60 -8.37 7.36
C TRP A 113 -14.23 -7.03 6.73
N ALA A 114 -15.18 -6.34 6.10
CA ALA A 114 -14.96 -5.03 5.53
C ALA A 114 -14.57 -4.00 6.62
N MET A 115 -15.22 -4.05 7.79
CA MET A 115 -14.86 -3.18 8.92
C MET A 115 -13.49 -3.51 9.51
N GLU A 116 -13.10 -4.78 9.54
CA GLU A 116 -11.77 -5.22 9.97
C GLU A 116 -10.69 -4.76 8.99
N SER A 117 -10.90 -4.99 7.70
CA SER A 117 -10.03 -4.53 6.60
C SER A 117 -9.89 -3.00 6.61
N GLU A 118 -10.99 -2.25 6.71
CA GLU A 118 -10.96 -0.79 6.88
C GLU A 118 -10.11 -0.37 8.09
N SER A 119 -10.28 -1.06 9.23
CA SER A 119 -9.51 -0.77 10.44
C SER A 119 -8.03 -1.03 10.26
N ASN A 120 -7.68 -2.13 9.59
CA ASN A 120 -6.30 -2.47 9.26
C ASN A 120 -5.67 -1.39 8.36
N HIS A 121 -6.37 -0.95 7.31
CA HIS A 121 -5.90 0.13 6.46
C HIS A 121 -5.73 1.44 7.23
N HIS A 122 -6.66 1.82 8.11
CA HIS A 122 -6.53 3.04 8.90
C HIS A 122 -5.34 3.01 9.88
N TRP A 123 -5.13 1.89 10.58
CA TRP A 123 -3.96 1.70 11.43
C TRP A 123 -2.67 1.81 10.62
N MET A 124 -2.62 1.18 9.44
CA MET A 124 -1.49 1.31 8.53
C MET A 124 -1.33 2.72 7.99
N GLY A 125 -2.42 3.44 7.76
CA GLY A 125 -2.40 4.84 7.38
C GLY A 125 -1.71 5.73 8.41
N LEU A 126 -1.98 5.53 9.71
CA LEU A 126 -1.28 6.24 10.78
C LEU A 126 0.23 5.96 10.76
N VAL A 127 0.62 4.69 10.64
CA VAL A 127 2.04 4.30 10.70
C VAL A 127 2.79 4.77 9.45
N VAL A 128 2.21 4.62 8.27
CA VAL A 128 2.80 5.05 6.99
C VAL A 128 2.84 6.58 6.88
N LEU A 129 1.82 7.29 7.38
CA LEU A 129 1.85 8.75 7.49
C LEU A 129 2.98 9.20 8.41
N ALA A 130 3.08 8.61 9.61
CA ALA A 130 4.17 8.90 10.54
C ALA A 130 5.53 8.62 9.89
N MET A 131 5.66 7.54 9.13
CA MET A 131 6.88 7.20 8.38
C MET A 131 7.26 8.28 7.37
N GLY A 132 6.32 8.74 6.54
CA GLY A 132 6.55 9.83 5.58
C GLY A 132 6.93 11.14 6.27
N LEU A 133 6.22 11.51 7.34
CA LEU A 133 6.50 12.73 8.11
C LEU A 133 7.85 12.68 8.83
N LEU A 134 8.23 11.55 9.42
CA LEU A 134 9.55 11.37 10.03
C LEU A 134 10.66 11.37 8.99
N ALA A 135 10.43 10.76 7.82
CA ALA A 135 11.37 10.86 6.71
C ALA A 135 11.57 12.31 6.27
N LEU A 136 10.50 13.10 6.13
CA LEU A 136 10.58 14.56 5.85
C LEU A 136 11.32 15.31 6.95
N LEU A 137 11.02 15.02 8.21
CA LEU A 137 11.66 15.66 9.36
C LEU A 137 13.16 15.36 9.42
N ALA A 138 13.56 14.11 9.17
CA ALA A 138 14.96 13.70 9.07
C ALA A 138 15.72 14.47 7.99
N ARG A 139 15.07 14.81 6.86
CA ARG A 139 15.67 15.61 5.78
C ARG A 139 16.05 17.02 6.21
N THR A 140 15.40 17.58 7.23
CA THR A 140 15.74 18.93 7.71
C THR A 140 17.12 19.00 8.37
N GLY A 141 17.70 17.85 8.76
CA GLY A 141 18.95 17.78 9.52
C GLY A 141 18.83 18.24 10.98
N LYS A 142 17.66 18.74 11.41
CA LYS A 142 17.42 19.26 12.77
C LYS A 142 16.99 18.19 13.77
N ALA A 143 16.60 17.01 13.28
CA ALA A 143 16.05 15.93 14.08
C ALA A 143 16.66 14.59 13.66
N GLY A 144 17.91 14.35 14.10
CA GLY A 144 18.64 13.11 13.75
C GLY A 144 17.95 11.83 14.22
N TRP A 145 17.14 11.90 15.29
CA TRP A 145 16.34 10.77 15.75
C TRP A 145 15.25 10.34 14.73
N ALA A 146 14.82 11.24 13.84
CA ALA A 146 13.83 10.91 12.83
C ALA A 146 14.38 9.98 11.74
N GLU A 147 15.72 9.80 11.64
CA GLU A 147 16.35 8.83 10.74
C GLU A 147 15.99 7.38 11.06
N TYR A 148 15.46 7.11 12.26
CA TYR A 148 15.00 5.79 12.70
C TYR A 148 13.57 5.45 12.27
N TRP A 149 12.93 6.26 11.41
CA TRP A 149 11.63 5.94 10.82
C TRP A 149 11.50 4.51 10.25
N PRO A 150 12.55 3.82 9.72
CA PRO A 150 12.37 2.47 9.19
C PRO A 150 11.99 1.44 10.28
N LEU A 151 12.18 1.76 11.57
CA LEU A 151 11.69 0.91 12.66
C LEU A 151 10.16 0.79 12.67
N LEU A 152 9.44 1.76 12.10
CA LEU A 152 7.99 1.67 11.93
C LEU A 152 7.58 0.50 11.04
N LEU A 153 8.41 0.07 10.09
CA LEU A 153 8.16 -1.11 9.26
C LEU A 153 8.20 -2.41 10.07
N VAL A 154 8.99 -2.46 11.16
CA VAL A 154 8.94 -3.58 12.11
C VAL A 154 7.62 -3.58 12.86
N GLY A 155 7.14 -2.40 13.27
CA GLY A 155 5.80 -2.23 13.84
C GLY A 155 4.69 -2.71 12.90
N ILE A 156 4.77 -2.32 11.61
CA ILE A 156 3.87 -2.81 10.56
C ILE A 156 3.95 -4.34 10.44
N ALA A 157 5.15 -4.93 10.44
CA ALA A 157 5.29 -6.37 10.33
C ALA A 157 4.66 -7.12 11.50
N ILE A 158 4.83 -6.62 12.73
CA ILE A 158 4.19 -7.17 13.93
C ILE A 158 2.67 -7.04 13.82
N PHE A 159 2.19 -5.86 13.40
CA PHE A 159 0.77 -5.62 13.21
C PHE A 159 0.18 -6.58 12.17
N ILE A 160 0.81 -6.73 11.00
CA ILE A 160 0.35 -7.66 9.97
C ILE A 160 0.31 -9.08 10.52
N PHE A 161 1.35 -9.50 11.24
CA PHE A 161 1.43 -10.86 11.78
C PHE A 161 0.37 -11.17 12.85
N VAL A 162 -0.03 -10.19 13.67
CA VAL A 162 -0.96 -10.40 14.78
C VAL A 162 -2.39 -10.04 14.42
N GLN A 163 -2.59 -8.97 13.66
CA GLN A 163 -3.87 -8.28 13.55
C GLN A 163 -4.46 -8.26 12.14
N ALA A 164 -3.66 -8.44 11.08
CA ALA A 164 -4.20 -8.40 9.71
C ALA A 164 -5.15 -9.57 9.42
N ASP A 165 -4.89 -10.74 10.00
CA ASP A 165 -5.68 -11.96 9.82
C ASP A 165 -6.20 -12.45 11.19
N THR A 166 -7.18 -11.78 11.81
CA THR A 166 -7.59 -12.16 13.18
C THR A 166 -8.23 -13.55 13.29
N GLU A 167 -8.67 -14.12 12.18
CA GLU A 167 -9.14 -15.50 12.07
C GLU A 167 -8.02 -16.55 12.05
N CYS A 168 -6.77 -16.14 11.83
CA CYS A 168 -5.61 -16.99 11.70
C CYS A 168 -4.75 -17.06 12.97
N TRP A 169 -4.10 -18.20 13.19
CA TRP A 169 -3.03 -18.34 14.20
C TRP A 169 -1.99 -17.20 14.05
N PRO A 170 -1.51 -16.60 15.16
CA PRO A 170 -1.67 -17.04 16.55
C PRO A 170 -2.90 -16.51 17.28
N VAL A 171 -3.69 -15.63 16.66
CA VAL A 171 -4.81 -14.95 17.34
C VAL A 171 -6.13 -15.69 17.15
N GLY A 172 -6.38 -16.17 15.94
CA GLY A 172 -7.66 -16.74 15.55
C GLY A 172 -7.77 -18.25 15.68
N ALA A 173 -8.96 -18.74 15.33
CA ALA A 173 -9.33 -20.14 15.44
C ALA A 173 -8.66 -21.04 14.40
N LYS A 174 -8.30 -20.51 13.22
CA LYS A 174 -7.69 -21.32 12.16
C LYS A 174 -6.29 -21.77 12.62
N GLY A 175 -6.05 -23.08 12.56
CA GLY A 175 -4.76 -23.66 12.89
C GLY A 175 -3.67 -23.26 11.89
N PHE A 176 -2.41 -23.33 12.32
CA PHE A 176 -1.23 -22.87 11.56
C PHE A 176 -1.26 -23.26 10.06
N TRP A 177 -1.43 -24.54 9.73
CA TRP A 177 -1.41 -25.00 8.34
C TRP A 177 -2.59 -24.49 7.51
N ALA A 178 -3.77 -24.31 8.11
CA ALA A 178 -4.93 -23.75 7.42
C ALA A 178 -4.71 -22.27 7.07
N CYS A 179 -4.03 -21.52 7.94
CA CYS A 179 -3.64 -20.14 7.67
C CYS A 179 -2.65 -20.04 6.51
N TRP A 180 -1.62 -20.89 6.48
CA TRP A 180 -0.63 -20.90 5.40
C TRP A 180 -1.18 -21.40 4.05
N ALA A 181 -2.28 -22.14 4.07
CA ALA A 181 -3.01 -22.54 2.86
C ALA A 181 -3.97 -21.44 2.36
N ASN A 182 -4.30 -20.45 3.19
CA ASN A 182 -5.10 -19.29 2.76
C ASN A 182 -4.20 -18.32 1.96
N PRO A 183 -4.52 -18.02 0.68
CA PRO A 183 -3.69 -17.15 -0.16
C PRO A 183 -3.51 -15.73 0.38
N GLU A 184 -4.54 -15.15 0.98
CA GLU A 184 -4.52 -13.79 1.53
C GLU A 184 -3.62 -13.73 2.77
N ALA A 185 -3.82 -14.63 3.72
CA ALA A 185 -2.98 -14.72 4.91
C ALA A 185 -1.51 -15.00 4.51
N PHE A 186 -1.27 -15.86 3.51
CA PHE A 186 0.07 -16.10 2.96
C PHE A 186 0.71 -14.80 2.43
N GLN A 187 -0.04 -14.00 1.66
CA GLN A 187 0.43 -12.71 1.15
C GLN A 187 0.76 -11.75 2.30
N HIS A 188 -0.08 -11.66 3.33
CA HIS A 188 0.19 -10.87 4.53
C HIS A 188 1.47 -11.32 5.24
N ARG A 189 1.69 -12.63 5.44
CA ARG A 189 2.94 -13.13 6.06
C ARG A 189 4.17 -12.79 5.23
N LEU A 190 4.09 -12.90 3.91
CA LEU A 190 5.18 -12.51 3.02
C LEU A 190 5.43 -10.99 3.09
N ALA A 191 4.38 -10.17 3.11
CA ALA A 191 4.48 -8.72 3.27
C ALA A 191 5.14 -8.33 4.60
N ALA A 192 4.83 -9.02 5.70
CA ALA A 192 5.47 -8.81 6.99
C ALA A 192 6.99 -9.10 6.94
N LEU A 193 7.40 -10.22 6.32
CA LEU A 193 8.83 -10.54 6.13
C LEU A 193 9.56 -9.49 5.29
N VAL A 194 8.90 -9.05 4.22
CA VAL A 194 9.38 -7.96 3.36
C VAL A 194 9.58 -6.68 4.16
N CYS A 195 8.62 -6.29 5.02
CA CYS A 195 8.74 -5.11 5.90
C CYS A 195 9.92 -5.19 6.88
N VAL A 196 10.16 -6.36 7.47
CA VAL A 196 11.32 -6.58 8.36
C VAL A 196 12.63 -6.45 7.57
N ALA A 197 12.73 -7.09 6.40
CA ALA A 197 13.90 -6.99 5.55
C ALA A 197 14.19 -5.52 5.18
N PHE A 198 13.15 -4.78 4.77
CA PHE A 198 13.25 -3.35 4.49
C PHE A 198 13.82 -2.55 5.66
N ALA A 199 13.28 -2.74 6.87
CA ALA A 199 13.74 -2.03 8.05
C ALA A 199 15.25 -2.25 8.29
N VAL A 200 15.69 -3.51 8.20
CA VAL A 200 17.09 -3.90 8.41
C VAL A 200 18.00 -3.26 7.36
N PHE A 201 17.65 -3.35 6.08
CA PHE A 201 18.47 -2.79 5.00
C PHE A 201 18.54 -1.26 5.05
N GLU A 202 17.41 -0.57 5.21
CA GLU A 202 17.38 0.89 5.23
C GLU A 202 18.11 1.45 6.45
N LEU A 203 17.97 0.84 7.64
CA LEU A 203 18.74 1.25 8.82
C LEU A 203 20.25 1.03 8.62
N ARG A 204 20.64 -0.08 7.99
CA ARG A 204 22.05 -0.37 7.71
C ARG A 204 22.64 0.64 6.73
N VAL A 205 21.92 0.97 5.67
CA VAL A 205 22.32 1.96 4.66
C VAL A 205 22.49 3.34 5.30
N ARG A 206 21.54 3.76 6.15
CA ARG A 206 21.60 5.06 6.85
C ARG A 206 22.77 5.16 7.81
N ARG A 207 23.00 4.13 8.64
CA ARG A 207 24.11 4.13 9.63
C ARG A 207 25.49 4.19 9.00
N ARG A 208 25.68 3.59 7.83
CA ARG A 208 27.00 3.47 7.21
C ARG A 208 27.38 4.62 6.27
N LYS A 209 26.48 5.58 6.04
CA LYS A 209 26.67 6.71 5.09
C LYS A 209 27.22 6.25 3.73
N TRP A 210 26.86 5.05 3.29
CA TRP A 210 27.39 4.44 2.07
C TRP A 210 26.83 5.12 0.84
N GLU A 211 27.50 6.19 0.40
CA GLU A 211 27.32 6.70 -0.95
C GLU A 211 27.83 5.62 -1.92
N ASN A 212 26.98 5.18 -2.87
CA ASN A 212 27.25 4.17 -3.92
C ASN A 212 27.21 2.66 -3.59
N ASP A 213 26.73 2.22 -2.42
CA ASP A 213 26.51 0.78 -2.23
C ASP A 213 25.23 0.28 -2.94
N ARG A 214 25.33 -0.83 -3.66
CA ARG A 214 24.20 -1.53 -4.29
C ARG A 214 23.09 -1.85 -3.27
N MET A 215 23.46 -2.02 -2.00
CA MET A 215 22.50 -2.24 -0.90
C MET A 215 21.53 -1.06 -0.71
N ALA A 216 21.94 0.17 -1.02
CA ALA A 216 21.05 1.33 -0.95
C ALA A 216 19.92 1.26 -1.99
N LEU A 217 20.09 0.50 -3.07
CA LEU A 217 19.09 0.33 -4.12
C LEU A 217 18.03 -0.72 -3.77
N ILE A 218 18.23 -1.53 -2.71
CA ILE A 218 17.25 -2.52 -2.26
C ILE A 218 15.94 -1.83 -1.88
N PHE A 219 16.02 -0.71 -1.14
CA PHE A 219 14.83 0.03 -0.73
C PHE A 219 13.98 0.50 -1.93
N PRO A 220 14.48 1.31 -2.87
CA PRO A 220 13.66 1.73 -4.01
C PRO A 220 13.19 0.54 -4.85
N LEU A 221 13.98 -0.52 -5.03
CA LEU A 221 13.55 -1.70 -5.79
C LEU A 221 12.37 -2.41 -5.13
N MET A 222 12.47 -2.70 -3.84
CA MET A 222 11.39 -3.37 -3.13
C MET A 222 10.13 -2.48 -3.06
N VAL A 223 10.26 -1.15 -2.98
CA VAL A 223 9.10 -0.23 -3.06
C VAL A 223 8.47 -0.26 -4.46
N ALA A 224 9.28 -0.33 -5.53
CA ALA A 224 8.76 -0.51 -6.89
C ALA A 224 8.05 -1.85 -7.03
N THR A 225 8.63 -2.94 -6.52
CA THR A 225 8.00 -4.26 -6.54
C THR A 225 6.68 -4.25 -5.78
N GLY A 226 6.65 -3.68 -4.57
CA GLY A 226 5.42 -3.54 -3.79
C GLY A 226 4.36 -2.71 -4.51
N GLY A 227 4.74 -1.59 -5.12
CA GLY A 227 3.86 -0.76 -5.94
C GLY A 227 3.30 -1.50 -7.16
N VAL A 228 4.15 -2.27 -7.86
CA VAL A 228 3.71 -3.11 -8.98
C VAL A 228 2.74 -4.20 -8.52
N VAL A 229 3.07 -4.93 -7.44
CA VAL A 229 2.18 -5.96 -6.89
C VAL A 229 0.83 -5.36 -6.52
N LEU A 230 0.81 -4.19 -5.87
CA LEU A 230 -0.41 -3.46 -5.53
C LEU A 230 -1.22 -3.07 -6.77
N LEU A 231 -0.54 -2.70 -7.86
CA LEU A 231 -1.16 -2.32 -9.13
C LEU A 231 -1.66 -3.51 -9.94
N THR A 232 -1.19 -4.73 -9.68
CA THR A 232 -1.54 -5.93 -10.48
C THR A 232 -2.35 -6.97 -9.71
N HIS A 233 -2.59 -6.74 -8.42
CA HIS A 233 -3.42 -7.63 -7.61
C HIS A 233 -4.89 -7.17 -7.65
N SER A 234 -5.80 -8.13 -7.69
CA SER A 234 -7.24 -7.90 -7.62
C SER A 234 -7.80 -8.47 -6.33
N HIS A 235 -8.76 -7.76 -5.73
CA HIS A 235 -9.49 -8.28 -4.59
C HIS A 235 -10.51 -9.32 -5.07
N ALA A 236 -10.69 -10.40 -4.32
CA ALA A 236 -11.70 -11.41 -4.57
C ALA A 236 -13.11 -10.92 -4.14
N ILE A 237 -13.50 -9.71 -4.56
CA ILE A 237 -14.81 -9.16 -4.27
C ILE A 237 -15.77 -9.64 -5.34
N THR A 238 -16.81 -10.36 -4.93
CA THR A 238 -17.80 -10.95 -5.85
C THR A 238 -18.64 -9.90 -6.61
N ASN A 239 -18.63 -8.65 -6.17
CA ASN A 239 -19.33 -7.54 -6.81
C ASN A 239 -18.35 -6.66 -7.59
N VAL A 240 -18.60 -6.49 -8.88
CA VAL A 240 -17.70 -5.81 -9.81
C VAL A 240 -17.53 -4.33 -9.48
N LYS A 241 -18.62 -3.62 -9.15
CA LYS A 241 -18.58 -2.20 -8.80
C LYS A 241 -17.82 -1.95 -7.50
N GLU A 242 -18.02 -2.83 -6.51
CA GLU A 242 -17.25 -2.77 -5.26
C GLU A 242 -15.76 -2.98 -5.47
N ASN A 243 -15.40 -3.98 -6.28
CA ASN A 243 -14.02 -4.24 -6.64
C ASN A 243 -13.37 -3.01 -7.30
N LEU A 244 -14.06 -2.39 -8.26
CA LEU A 244 -13.57 -1.17 -8.92
C LEU A 244 -13.42 0.02 -7.96
N LEU A 245 -14.38 0.22 -7.05
CA LEU A 245 -14.29 1.29 -6.04
C LEU A 245 -13.09 1.11 -5.10
N VAL A 246 -12.80 -0.14 -4.70
CA VAL A 246 -11.62 -0.49 -3.92
C VAL A 246 -10.35 -0.30 -4.75
N GLU A 247 -10.34 -0.75 -6.00
CA GLU A 247 -9.21 -0.65 -6.92
C GLU A 247 -8.80 0.81 -7.17
N LEU A 248 -9.75 1.75 -7.30
CA LEU A 248 -9.45 3.18 -7.48
C LEU A 248 -8.53 3.74 -6.38
N THR A 249 -8.76 3.34 -5.13
CA THR A 249 -7.90 3.76 -4.01
C THR A 249 -6.52 3.08 -4.10
N HIS A 250 -6.48 1.78 -4.39
CA HIS A 250 -5.25 1.00 -4.49
C HIS A 250 -4.35 1.45 -5.62
N VAL A 251 -4.91 1.74 -6.80
CA VAL A 251 -4.19 2.25 -7.96
C VAL A 251 -3.54 3.59 -7.65
N SER A 252 -4.26 4.49 -6.98
CA SER A 252 -3.69 5.78 -6.58
C SER A 252 -2.47 5.61 -5.64
N MET A 253 -2.57 4.71 -4.67
CA MET A 253 -1.47 4.38 -3.75
C MET A 253 -0.31 3.68 -4.46
N GLY A 254 -0.61 2.77 -5.38
CA GLY A 254 0.39 2.07 -6.20
C GLY A 254 1.19 3.01 -7.08
N LEU A 255 0.52 3.97 -7.72
CA LEU A 255 1.18 5.04 -8.47
C LEU A 255 2.09 5.89 -7.58
N LEU A 256 1.62 6.29 -6.40
CA LEU A 256 2.45 7.02 -5.42
C LEU A 256 3.67 6.20 -4.98
N ALA A 257 3.52 4.90 -4.76
CA ALA A 257 4.63 4.01 -4.39
C ALA A 257 5.68 3.93 -5.50
N VAL A 258 5.25 3.85 -6.76
CA VAL A 258 6.13 3.86 -7.93
C VAL A 258 6.86 5.21 -8.03
N PHE A 259 6.16 6.33 -7.89
CA PHE A 259 6.81 7.65 -7.85
C PHE A 259 7.81 7.76 -6.70
N ALA A 260 7.49 7.25 -5.51
CA ALA A 260 8.39 7.23 -4.37
C ALA A 260 9.65 6.41 -4.66
N SER A 261 9.49 5.23 -5.24
CA SER A 261 10.59 4.34 -5.63
C SER A 261 11.56 5.04 -6.58
N TRP A 262 11.06 5.55 -7.72
CA TRP A 262 11.92 6.14 -8.73
C TRP A 262 12.52 7.47 -8.30
N ALA A 263 11.81 8.25 -7.48
CA ALA A 263 12.37 9.44 -6.85
C ALA A 263 13.53 9.10 -5.90
N ARG A 264 13.38 8.05 -5.08
CA ARG A 264 14.45 7.57 -4.21
C ARG A 264 15.62 6.96 -4.99
N TRP A 265 15.34 6.25 -6.09
CA TRP A 265 16.37 5.74 -7.01
C TRP A 265 17.21 6.90 -7.58
N LEU A 266 16.55 7.96 -8.06
CA LEU A 266 17.22 9.16 -8.54
C LEU A 266 18.01 9.87 -7.44
N GLU A 267 17.45 10.02 -6.25
CA GLU A 267 18.16 10.64 -5.12
C GLU A 267 19.49 9.92 -4.85
N LEU A 268 19.49 8.59 -4.80
CA LEU A 268 20.69 7.82 -4.49
C LEU A 268 21.72 7.84 -5.63
N ARG A 269 21.25 7.92 -6.88
CA ARG A 269 22.11 7.78 -8.06
C ARG A 269 22.61 9.12 -8.57
N LEU A 270 21.87 10.21 -8.46
CA LEU A 270 22.26 11.51 -9.00
C LEU A 270 23.45 12.13 -8.23
N PRO A 271 24.20 13.06 -8.85
CA PRO A 271 25.21 13.86 -8.14
C PRO A 271 24.56 14.75 -7.07
N VAL A 272 25.29 15.07 -5.99
CA VAL A 272 24.77 15.80 -4.81
C VAL A 272 23.92 17.03 -5.16
N GLY A 273 24.35 17.84 -6.13
CA GLY A 273 23.63 19.06 -6.57
C GLY A 273 22.23 18.80 -7.16
N ASP A 274 21.98 17.59 -7.67
CA ASP A 274 20.74 17.22 -8.36
C ASP A 274 19.80 16.36 -7.50
N ARG A 275 20.25 15.92 -6.31
CA ARG A 275 19.46 15.07 -5.40
C ARG A 275 18.32 15.82 -4.71
N LYS A 276 18.36 17.17 -4.69
CA LYS A 276 17.47 17.99 -3.87
C LYS A 276 16.00 17.68 -4.15
N ILE A 277 15.55 17.76 -5.40
CA ILE A 277 14.13 17.56 -5.74
C ILE A 277 13.68 16.12 -5.46
N PRO A 278 14.32 15.06 -6.00
CA PRO A 278 13.88 13.68 -5.74
C PRO A 278 13.87 13.31 -4.25
N SER A 279 14.76 13.91 -3.46
CA SER A 279 14.84 13.66 -2.02
C SER A 279 13.66 14.15 -1.19
N TRP A 280 12.84 15.06 -1.74
CA TRP A 280 11.60 15.53 -1.11
C TRP A 280 10.37 14.83 -1.67
N ILE A 281 10.44 14.30 -2.89
CA ILE A 281 9.29 13.66 -3.55
C ILE A 281 8.93 12.35 -2.83
N TRP A 282 9.89 11.45 -2.62
CA TRP A 282 9.56 10.12 -2.09
C TRP A 282 8.96 10.15 -0.68
N PRO A 283 9.40 10.98 0.29
CA PRO A 283 8.75 11.03 1.61
C PRO A 283 7.34 11.63 1.54
N VAL A 284 7.12 12.61 0.65
CA VAL A 284 5.78 13.18 0.41
C VAL A 284 4.86 12.10 -0.14
N CYS A 285 5.32 11.28 -1.09
CA CYS A 285 4.53 10.15 -1.59
C CYS A 285 4.12 9.19 -0.45
N PHE A 286 5.03 8.85 0.47
CA PHE A 286 4.67 8.03 1.64
C PHE A 286 3.65 8.71 2.55
N ALA A 287 3.78 10.02 2.80
CA ALA A 287 2.78 10.76 3.57
C ALA A 287 1.40 10.74 2.89
N LEU A 288 1.36 10.91 1.56
CA LEU A 288 0.13 10.84 0.77
C LEU A 288 -0.48 9.43 0.75
N ILE A 289 0.33 8.37 0.67
CA ILE A 289 -0.14 6.98 0.83
C ILE A 289 -0.75 6.80 2.22
N GLY A 290 -0.10 7.31 3.27
CA GLY A 290 -0.65 7.28 4.62
C GLY A 290 -2.00 7.98 4.74
N VAL A 291 -2.16 9.14 4.09
CA VAL A 291 -3.46 9.84 4.00
C VAL A 291 -4.49 9.01 3.22
N GLY A 292 -4.09 8.40 2.10
CA GLY A 292 -4.96 7.53 1.30
C GLY A 292 -5.48 6.34 2.10
N LEU A 293 -4.61 5.69 2.87
CA LEU A 293 -4.95 4.60 3.79
C LEU A 293 -5.87 5.06 4.94
N LEU A 294 -5.68 6.28 5.46
CA LEU A 294 -6.58 6.89 6.45
C LEU A 294 -7.98 7.22 5.89
N ASN A 295 -8.09 7.29 4.56
CA ASN A 295 -9.32 7.55 3.84
C ASN A 295 -9.85 6.29 3.13
N TYR A 296 -9.25 5.13 3.40
CA TYR A 296 -9.64 3.88 2.76
C TYR A 296 -11.02 3.43 3.24
N ARG A 297 -11.83 2.93 2.31
CA ARG A 297 -13.22 2.55 2.56
C ARG A 297 -13.55 1.30 1.75
N GLU A 298 -14.20 0.36 2.41
CA GLU A 298 -14.68 -0.89 1.81
C GLU A 298 -16.21 -0.97 1.85
N VAL A 299 -16.85 -0.28 2.80
CA VAL A 299 -18.31 -0.14 2.95
C VAL A 299 -18.74 1.30 3.19
#